data_AF-Q9ND27-F1
#
_entry.id   AF-Q9ND27-F1
#
_cell.length_a   1.000
_cell.length_b   1.000
_cell.length_c   1.000
_cell.angle_alpha   90.00
_cell.angle_beta   90.00
_cell.angle_gamma   90.00
#
_symmetry.space_group_name_H-M   'P 1'
#
loop_
_entity.id
_entity.type
_entity.pdbx_description
1 polymer ?
#
loop_
_entity_poly.entity_id
_entity_poly.type
_entity_poly.pdbx_seq_one_letter_code
_entity_poly.pdbx_strand_id
1 'polypeptide(L)' 'PYRRLHVCDRNLELIKPKNITTHNLLVDVCMAAQFEGASISGRYPKYQAKYDDSGSTMCTMLARSFADIG' A
#
# COMPACT_ATOMS: atom_id res chain seq x y z
N PRO A 1 -10.38 8.45 1.42
CA PRO A 1 -10.50 7.52 0.27
C PRO A 1 -10.66 6.08 0.75
N TYR A 2 -11.54 5.27 0.14
CA TYR A 2 -11.74 3.86 0.55
C TYR A 2 -10.44 3.04 0.56
N ARG A 3 -9.52 3.29 -0.37
CA ARG A 3 -8.19 2.67 -0.39
C ARG A 3 -7.41 2.92 0.91
N ARG A 4 -7.37 4.18 1.39
CA ARG A 4 -6.61 4.57 2.59
C ARG A 4 -7.14 3.94 3.88
N LEU A 5 -8.42 3.59 3.93
CA LEU A 5 -9.00 2.94 5.12
C LEU A 5 -8.52 1.49 5.30
N HIS A 6 -7.92 0.90 4.27
CA HIS A 6 -7.52 -0.49 4.22
C HIS A 6 -6.09 -0.66 3.69
N VAL A 7 -5.19 0.25 4.09
CA VAL A 7 -3.76 0.14 3.77
C VAL A 7 -3.20 -1.13 4.42
N CYS A 8 -2.30 -1.80 3.73
CA CYS A 8 -1.65 -3.01 4.23
C CYS A 8 -0.50 -2.70 5.23
N ASP A 9 -0.80 -2.04 6.35
CA ASP A 9 0.19 -1.54 7.33
C ASP A 9 0.16 -2.26 8.69
N ARG A 10 -0.65 -3.30 8.84
CA ARG A 10 -0.80 -4.05 10.11
C ARG A 10 0.52 -4.52 10.72
N ASN A 11 1.53 -4.85 9.91
CA ASN A 11 2.84 -5.22 10.43
C ASN A 11 3.52 -4.03 11.14
N LEU A 12 3.34 -2.81 10.65
CA LEU A 12 3.81 -1.56 11.27
C LEU A 12 3.09 -1.28 12.60
N GLU A 13 1.78 -1.52 12.66
CA GLU A 13 0.98 -1.33 13.90
C GLU A 13 1.40 -2.29 15.03
N LEU A 14 1.93 -3.46 14.68
CA LEU A 14 2.31 -4.51 15.62
C LEU A 14 3.79 -4.46 16.01
N ILE A 15 4.57 -3.49 15.51
CA ILE A 15 5.97 -3.36 15.88
C ILE A 15 6.08 -3.02 17.37
N LYS A 16 6.89 -3.81 18.06
CA LYS A 16 7.23 -3.55 19.46
C LYS A 16 8.27 -2.41 19.52
N PRO A 17 8.08 -1.36 20.32
CA PRO A 17 9.01 -0.20 20.36
C PRO A 17 10.48 -0.57 20.58
N LYS A 18 10.75 -1.56 21.45
CA LYS A 18 12.09 -2.11 21.72
C LYS A 18 12.78 -2.80 20.52
N ASN A 19 12.02 -3.16 19.48
CA ASN A 19 12.55 -3.80 18.27
C ASN A 19 12.79 -2.80 17.13
N ILE A 20 12.41 -1.52 17.32
CA ILE A 20 12.58 -0.48 16.32
C ILE A 20 14.06 -0.12 16.21
N THR A 21 14.68 -0.57 15.13
CA THR A 21 15.98 -0.11 14.63
C THR A 21 15.79 0.36 13.20
N THR A 22 16.73 1.14 12.66
CA THR A 22 16.64 1.63 11.27
C THR A 22 16.45 0.49 10.28
N HIS A 23 17.13 -0.64 10.47
CA HIS A 23 17.04 -1.79 9.57
C HIS A 23 15.74 -2.58 9.75
N ASN A 24 15.29 -2.82 10.98
CA ASN A 24 14.04 -3.53 11.22
C ASN A 24 12.84 -2.72 10.71
N LEU A 25 12.83 -1.41 10.99
CA LEU A 25 11.78 -0.52 10.51
C LEU A 25 11.75 -0.48 8.97
N LEU A 26 12.91 -0.42 8.32
CA LEU A 26 12.97 -0.45 6.85
C LEU A 26 12.37 -1.75 6.29
N VAL A 27 12.67 -2.90 6.90
CA VAL A 27 12.09 -4.19 6.48
C VAL A 27 10.57 -4.17 6.61
N ASP A 28 10.04 -3.69 7.74
CA ASP A 28 8.60 -3.61 7.95
C ASP A 28 7.92 -2.64 6.96
N VAL A 29 8.52 -1.48 6.69
CA VAL A 29 8.01 -0.51 5.70
C VAL A 29 8.03 -1.12 4.29
N CYS A 30 9.11 -1.78 3.90
CA CYS A 30 9.20 -2.47 2.61
C CYS A 30 8.16 -3.60 2.49
N MET A 31 7.92 -4.34 3.58
CA MET A 31 6.91 -5.39 3.63
C MET A 31 5.51 -4.82 3.44
N ALA A 32 5.16 -3.73 4.14
CA ALA A 32 3.89 -3.03 3.97
C ALA A 32 3.70 -2.54 2.52
N ALA A 33 4.74 -1.91 1.94
CA ALA A 33 4.70 -1.43 0.56
C ALA A 33 4.53 -2.57 -0.47
N GLN A 34 5.17 -3.71 -0.24
CA GLN A 34 5.02 -4.89 -1.08
C GLN A 34 3.57 -5.41 -1.07
N PHE A 35 2.98 -5.58 0.12
CA PHE A 35 1.61 -6.07 0.25
C PHE A 35 0.58 -5.09 -0.30
N GLU A 36 0.75 -3.79 -0.04
CA GLU A 36 -0.11 -2.74 -0.59
C GLU A 36 -0.04 -2.70 -2.13
N GLY A 37 1.16 -2.81 -2.71
CA GLY A 37 1.34 -2.91 -4.16
C GLY A 37 0.67 -4.15 -4.77
N ALA A 38 0.79 -5.30 -4.11
CA ALA A 38 0.14 -6.54 -4.53
C ALA A 38 -1.39 -6.45 -4.44
N SER A 39 -1.93 -5.83 -3.38
CA SER A 39 -3.37 -5.69 -3.17
C SER A 39 -4.01 -4.80 -4.25
N ILE A 40 -3.32 -3.73 -4.65
CA ILE A 40 -3.77 -2.80 -5.69
C ILE A 40 -3.67 -3.45 -7.06
N SER A 41 -2.52 -4.03 -7.40
CA SER A 41 -2.31 -4.68 -8.71
C SER A 41 -3.26 -5.85 -8.97
N GLY A 42 -3.55 -6.67 -7.95
CA GLY A 42 -4.52 -7.77 -8.08
C GLY A 42 -5.97 -7.31 -8.26
N ARG A 43 -6.34 -6.11 -7.75
CA ARG A 43 -7.71 -5.59 -7.84
C ARG A 43 -7.92 -4.64 -9.03
N TYR A 44 -6.87 -3.99 -9.50
CA TYR A 44 -6.95 -2.96 -10.52
C TYR A 44 -7.58 -3.39 -11.86
N PRO A 45 -7.30 -4.58 -12.43
CA PRO A 45 -7.91 -5.00 -13.70
C PRO A 45 -9.45 -4.94 -13.66
N LYS A 46 -10.06 -5.23 -12.51
CA LYS A 46 -11.52 -5.13 -12.31
C LYS A 46 -12.02 -3.70 -12.34
N TYR A 47 -11.22 -2.75 -11.85
CA TYR A 47 -11.55 -1.32 -11.89
C TYR A 47 -11.34 -0.74 -13.29
N GLN A 48 -10.28 -1.15 -14.00
CA GLN A 48 -10.04 -0.72 -15.37
C GLN A 48 -11.18 -1.16 -16.31
N ALA A 49 -11.60 -2.41 -16.21
CA ALA A 49 -12.73 -2.94 -17.00
C ALA A 49 -14.09 -2.29 -16.67
N LYS A 50 -14.24 -1.73 -15.45
CA LYS A 50 -15.51 -1.12 -15.01
C LYS A 50 -15.60 0.37 -15.31
N TYR A 51 -14.48 1.06 -15.41
CA TYR A 51 -14.43 2.53 -15.44
C TYR A 51 -13.72 3.12 -16.67
N ASP A 52 -13.51 2.33 -17.74
CA ASP A 52 -13.02 2.74 -19.08
C ASP A 52 -12.07 3.96 -19.04
N ASP A 53 -10.84 3.73 -18.58
CA ASP A 53 -9.71 4.68 -18.46
C ASP A 53 -9.98 6.02 -17.74
N SER A 54 -11.17 6.26 -17.18
CA SER A 54 -11.59 7.57 -16.66
C SER A 54 -11.19 7.86 -15.20
N GLY A 55 -10.64 6.89 -14.47
CA GLY A 55 -10.57 6.98 -13.01
C GLY A 55 -9.20 7.29 -12.41
N SER A 56 -8.18 6.47 -12.71
CA SER A 56 -6.81 6.56 -12.18
C SER A 56 -5.95 5.50 -12.88
N THR A 57 -4.74 5.84 -13.33
CA THR A 57 -3.81 4.80 -13.80
C THR A 57 -3.31 3.96 -12.62
N MET A 58 -2.85 2.74 -12.88
CA MET A 58 -2.16 1.92 -11.86
C MET A 58 -1.11 2.72 -11.09
N CYS A 59 -0.29 3.46 -11.84
CA CYS A 59 0.78 4.27 -11.28
C CYS A 59 0.25 5.36 -10.34
N THR A 60 -0.88 6.00 -10.68
CA THR A 60 -1.52 6.99 -9.79
C THR A 60 -1.99 6.35 -8.48
N MET A 61 -2.55 5.13 -8.54
CA MET A 61 -3.02 4.42 -7.35
C MET A 61 -1.85 4.00 -6.45
N LEU A 62 -0.77 3.48 -7.05
CA LEU A 62 0.45 3.13 -6.34
C LEU A 62 1.12 4.35 -5.71
N ALA A 63 1.22 5.48 -6.43
CA ALA A 63 1.80 6.72 -5.90
C ALA A 63 1.02 7.26 -4.69
N ARG A 64 -0.32 7.19 -4.74
CA ARG A 64 -1.18 7.57 -3.62
C ARG A 64 -1.04 6.63 -2.43
N SER A 65 -0.75 5.34 -2.64
CA SER A 65 -0.50 4.40 -1.54
C SER A 65 0.88 4.58 -0.93
N PHE A 66 1.89 4.85 -1.76
CA PHE A 66 3.22 5.20 -1.29
C PHE A 66 3.18 6.42 -0.34
N ALA A 67 2.42 7.46 -0.71
CA ALA A 67 2.21 8.64 0.13
C ALA A 67 1.34 8.42 1.37
N ASP A 68 0.66 7.27 1.50
CA ASP A 68 -0.06 6.92 2.74
C ASP A 68 0.79 6.06 3.69
N ILE A 69 1.78 5.32 3.17
CA ILE A 69 2.72 4.51 3.97
C ILE A 69 3.85 5.36 4.54
N GLY A 70 4.37 6.31 3.75
CA GLY A 70 5.42 7.26 4.16
C GLY A 70 4.85 8.52 4.80
#